data_AF-A1ZJ16-F1
#
_entry.id   AF-A1ZJ16-F1
#
_cell.length_a   1.000
_cell.length_b   1.000
_cell.length_c   1.000
_cell.angle_alpha   90.00
_cell.angle_beta   90.00
_cell.angle_gamma   90.00
#
_symmetry.space_group_name_H-M   'P 1'
#
loop_
_entity.id
_entity.type
_entity.pdbx_description
1 polymer ?
#
loop_
_entity_poly.entity_id
_entity_poly.type
_entity_poly.pdbx_seq_one_letter_code
_entity_poly.pdbx_strand_id
1 'polypeptide(L)'
;MKQMPHLEEQETTHKPHYSPDSLQANKAASDKDIIEVAVANGGRVTPTVLCARLDISIDEATSKLESLHTKGVFTLENTEAGHLVYVLIDFDLMR
;
A
#
# COMPACT_ATOMS: atom_id res chain seq x y z
N MET A 1 63.85 -19.40 15.88
CA MET A 1 63.02 -19.67 14.68
C MET A 1 61.75 -20.36 15.13
N LYS A 2 60.59 -19.92 14.59
CA LYS A 2 59.19 -20.23 15.01
C LYS A 2 58.74 -19.39 16.23
N GLN A 3 57.62 -18.67 16.27
CA GLN A 3 56.58 -18.24 15.32
C GLN A 3 55.77 -17.14 16.07
N MET A 4 55.38 -16.05 15.41
CA MET A 4 54.44 -14.99 15.90
C MET A 4 53.00 -15.56 16.01
N PRO A 5 51.94 -14.90 16.56
CA PRO A 5 51.75 -13.44 16.73
C PRO A 5 50.95 -12.94 17.97
N HIS A 6 50.90 -11.60 18.07
CA HIS A 6 49.97 -10.78 18.86
C HIS A 6 48.51 -11.20 18.68
N LEU A 7 47.75 -11.27 19.79
CA LEU A 7 46.28 -11.22 19.75
C LEU A 7 45.88 -9.76 19.53
N GLU A 8 45.37 -9.48 18.35
CA GLU A 8 44.72 -8.23 17.96
C GLU A 8 43.34 -8.17 18.64
N GLU A 9 43.18 -7.23 19.57
CA GLU A 9 41.91 -6.92 20.22
C GLU A 9 40.97 -6.31 19.17
N GLN A 10 40.05 -7.14 18.67
CA GLN A 10 39.04 -6.73 17.71
C GLN A 10 38.04 -5.81 18.40
N GLU A 11 38.19 -4.52 18.14
CA GLU A 11 37.22 -3.47 18.37
C GLU A 11 35.94 -3.81 17.58
N THR A 12 34.93 -4.39 18.23
CA THR A 12 33.62 -4.66 17.64
C THR A 12 32.86 -3.33 17.48
N THR A 13 33.26 -2.55 16.47
CA THR A 13 32.42 -1.49 15.92
C THR A 13 31.16 -2.16 15.37
N HIS A 14 30.05 -2.07 16.12
CA HIS A 14 28.71 -2.34 15.62
C HIS A 14 28.42 -1.35 14.49
N LYS A 15 28.80 -1.73 13.27
CA LYS A 15 28.27 -1.11 12.06
C LYS A 15 26.77 -1.40 12.09
N PRO A 16 25.87 -0.41 12.02
CA PRO A 16 24.49 -0.72 11.67
C PRO A 16 24.58 -1.37 10.29
N HIS A 17 24.28 -2.68 10.25
CA HIS A 17 24.12 -3.42 9.01
C HIS A 17 22.83 -2.91 8.37
N TYR A 18 22.90 -1.71 7.78
CA TYR A 18 21.89 -1.25 6.84
C TYR A 18 22.18 -1.96 5.53
N SER A 19 21.53 -3.11 5.35
CA SER A 19 21.39 -3.71 4.02
C SER A 19 20.69 -2.68 3.13
N PRO A 20 21.26 -2.26 1.99
CA PRO A 20 20.54 -1.43 1.03
C PRO A 20 19.47 -2.21 0.26
N ASP A 21 19.22 -3.46 0.61
CA ASP A 21 18.31 -4.36 -0.09
C ASP A 21 16.91 -4.29 0.52
N SER A 22 16.21 -3.21 0.15
CA SER A 22 14.75 -3.16 -0.09
C SER A 22 14.32 -1.69 -0.12
N LEU A 23 14.81 -0.95 -1.13
CA LEU A 23 13.92 0.01 -1.76
C LEU A 23 12.82 -0.83 -2.40
N GLN A 24 11.87 -1.32 -1.60
CA GLN A 24 10.55 -1.65 -2.10
C GLN A 24 10.14 -0.38 -2.81
N ALA A 25 10.26 -0.39 -4.13
CA ALA A 25 9.73 0.67 -4.97
C ALA A 25 8.29 0.80 -4.52
N ASN A 26 7.99 1.84 -3.75
CA ASN A 26 6.69 2.10 -3.19
C ASN A 26 5.77 2.21 -4.39
N LYS A 27 5.13 1.10 -4.74
CA LYS A 27 4.43 0.94 -5.99
C LYS A 27 3.11 1.64 -5.76
N ALA A 28 3.15 2.97 -5.90
CA ALA A 28 2.01 3.84 -5.71
C ALA A 28 0.83 3.18 -6.41
N ALA A 29 -0.24 2.90 -5.65
CA ALA A 29 -1.37 2.17 -6.17
C ALA A 29 -1.89 2.88 -7.44
N SER A 30 -1.93 2.16 -8.55
CA SER A 30 -2.46 2.72 -9.78
C SER A 30 -3.98 2.79 -9.68
N ASP A 31 -4.57 3.70 -10.45
CA ASP A 31 -6.02 3.81 -10.58
C ASP A 31 -6.63 2.44 -10.96
N LYS A 32 -5.95 1.68 -11.82
CA LYS A 32 -6.32 0.30 -12.20
C LYS A 32 -6.37 -0.64 -10.99
N ASP A 33 -5.35 -0.64 -10.14
CA ASP A 33 -5.27 -1.54 -8.99
C ASP A 33 -6.44 -1.29 -8.02
N ILE A 34 -6.80 -0.02 -7.83
CA ILE A 34 -7.93 0.39 -6.97
C ILE A 34 -9.26 -0.08 -7.55
N ILE A 35 -9.46 0.08 -8.85
CA ILE A 35 -10.67 -0.38 -9.55
C ILE A 35 -10.76 -1.92 -9.47
N GLU A 36 -9.65 -2.64 -9.66
CA GLU A 36 -9.63 -4.11 -9.53
C GLU A 36 -10.00 -4.56 -8.12
N VAL A 37 -9.51 -3.88 -7.08
CA VAL A 37 -9.91 -4.16 -5.70
C VAL A 37 -11.41 -3.91 -5.52
N ALA A 38 -11.95 -2.81 -6.03
CA ALA A 38 -13.38 -2.54 -5.95
C ALA A 38 -14.23 -3.59 -6.68
N VAL A 39 -13.83 -3.99 -7.90
CA VAL A 39 -14.50 -5.05 -8.67
C VAL A 39 -14.50 -6.37 -7.89
N ALA A 40 -13.35 -6.75 -7.32
CA ALA A 40 -13.22 -7.96 -6.50
C ALA A 40 -14.07 -7.91 -5.21
N ASN A 41 -14.43 -6.72 -4.74
CA ASN A 41 -15.30 -6.50 -3.57
C ASN A 41 -16.76 -6.18 -3.97
N GLY A 42 -17.19 -6.55 -5.18
CA GLY A 42 -18.58 -6.37 -5.62
C GLY A 42 -18.93 -4.92 -5.97
N GLY A 43 -17.96 -4.18 -6.48
CA GLY A 43 -18.11 -2.78 -6.87
C GLY A 43 -17.96 -1.79 -5.72
N ARG A 44 -17.61 -2.24 -4.51
CA ARG A 44 -17.55 -1.40 -3.31
C ARG A 44 -16.16 -1.42 -2.69
N VAL A 45 -15.69 -0.28 -2.20
CA VAL A 45 -14.38 -0.18 -1.58
C VAL A 45 -14.33 0.93 -0.53
N THR A 46 -13.52 0.71 0.50
CA THR A 46 -13.18 1.72 1.51
C THR A 46 -11.67 1.90 1.53
N PRO A 47 -11.17 3.05 2.03
CA PRO A 47 -9.72 3.28 2.12
C PRO A 47 -9.02 2.20 2.95
N THR A 48 -9.67 1.68 4.01
CA THR A 48 -9.14 0.58 4.82
C THR A 48 -8.97 -0.72 4.02
N VAL A 49 -9.90 -1.03 3.11
CA VAL A 49 -9.78 -2.20 2.22
C VAL A 49 -8.62 -2.04 1.25
N LEU A 50 -8.40 -0.83 0.71
CA LEU A 50 -7.25 -0.57 -0.16
C LEU A 50 -5.93 -0.74 0.59
N CYS A 51 -5.82 -0.22 1.81
CA CYS A 51 -4.63 -0.42 2.64
C CYS A 51 -4.33 -1.90 2.85
N ALA A 52 -5.35 -2.69 3.17
CA ALA A 52 -5.20 -4.13 3.40
C ALA A 52 -4.85 -4.93 2.14
N ARG A 53 -5.16 -4.42 0.94
CA ARG A 53 -4.96 -5.13 -0.33
C ARG A 53 -3.73 -4.68 -1.12
N LEU A 54 -3.39 -3.40 -1.04
CA LEU A 54 -2.35 -2.77 -1.85
C LEU A 54 -1.12 -2.37 -1.04
N ASP A 55 -1.13 -2.59 0.28
CA ASP A 55 -0.04 -2.24 1.20
C ASP A 55 0.31 -0.73 1.15
N ILE A 56 -0.71 0.11 0.94
CA ILE A 56 -0.59 1.57 0.89
C ILE A 56 -1.03 2.22 2.19
N SER A 57 -0.52 3.43 2.45
CA SER A 57 -0.94 4.24 3.59
C SER A 57 -2.40 4.68 3.47
N ILE A 58 -3.06 4.90 4.60
CA ILE A 58 -4.46 5.35 4.65
C ILE A 58 -4.67 6.70 3.96
N ASP A 59 -3.68 7.60 4.07
CA ASP A 59 -3.69 8.90 3.41
C ASP A 59 -3.66 8.75 1.88
N GLU A 60 -2.77 7.89 1.37
CA GLU A 60 -2.67 7.58 -0.06
C GLU A 60 -3.97 6.93 -0.57
N ALA A 61 -4.51 5.95 0.16
CA ALA A 61 -5.76 5.29 -0.18
C ALA A 61 -6.93 6.29 -0.26
N THR A 62 -7.03 7.20 0.71
CA THR A 62 -8.08 8.22 0.77
C THR A 62 -7.94 9.19 -0.40
N SER A 63 -6.75 9.74 -0.61
CA SER A 63 -6.47 10.69 -1.69
C SER A 63 -6.78 10.09 -3.07
N LYS A 64 -6.45 8.81 -3.28
CA LYS A 64 -6.75 8.11 -4.52
C LYS A 64 -8.25 7.89 -4.73
N LEU A 65 -8.97 7.46 -3.70
CA LEU A 65 -10.42 7.28 -3.78
C LEU A 65 -11.14 8.60 -4.03
N GLU A 66 -10.72 9.67 -3.36
CA GLU A 66 -11.25 11.01 -3.63
C GLU A 66 -10.95 11.46 -5.06
N SER A 67 -9.73 11.24 -5.56
CA SER A 67 -9.38 11.57 -6.95
C SER A 67 -10.25 10.81 -7.96
N LEU A 68 -10.48 9.51 -7.73
CA LEU A 68 -11.32 8.69 -8.61
C LEU A 68 -12.81 9.03 -8.48
N HIS A 69 -13.26 9.43 -7.30
CA HIS A 69 -14.59 9.97 -7.09
C HIS A 69 -14.79 11.30 -7.85
N THR A 70 -13.84 12.24 -7.76
CA THR A 70 -13.88 13.50 -8.52
C THR A 70 -13.86 13.27 -10.03
N LYS A 71 -13.19 12.22 -10.50
CA LYS A 71 -13.20 11.79 -11.91
C LYS A 71 -14.51 11.10 -12.34
N GLY A 72 -15.44 10.84 -11.42
CA GLY A 72 -16.69 10.14 -11.70
C GLY A 72 -16.54 8.63 -11.89
N VAL A 73 -15.46 8.02 -11.38
CA VAL A 73 -15.27 6.56 -11.40
C VAL A 73 -16.01 5.90 -10.24
N PHE A 74 -16.00 6.55 -9.07
CA PHE A 74 -16.74 6.13 -7.89
C PHE A 74 -17.80 7.17 -7.52
N THR A 75 -18.86 6.70 -6.89
CA THR A 75 -19.79 7.51 -6.10
C THR A 75 -19.60 7.21 -4.62
N LEU A 76 -19.89 8.18 -3.75
CA LEU A 76 -19.85 7.99 -2.31
C LEU A 76 -21.26 7.67 -1.81
N GLU A 77 -21.44 6.47 -1.23
CA GLU A 77 -22.71 6.06 -0.64
C GLU A 77 -22.59 5.90 0.87
N ASN A 78 -23.71 6.12 1.57
CA ASN A 78 -23.80 5.83 2.99
C ASN A 78 -24.40 4.44 3.19
N THR A 79 -23.72 3.60 3.94
CA THR A 79 -24.22 2.28 4.32
C THR A 79 -25.33 2.41 5.37
N GLU A 80 -26.15 1.36 5.53
CA GLU A 80 -27.20 1.31 6.56
C GLU A 80 -26.64 1.45 8.00
N ALA A 81 -25.36 1.12 8.18
CA ALA A 81 -24.62 1.30 9.43
C ALA A 81 -24.08 2.72 9.64
N GLY A 82 -24.26 3.63 8.68
CA GLY A 82 -23.77 5.02 8.75
C GLY A 82 -22.30 5.21 8.34
N HIS A 83 -21.68 4.22 7.70
CA HIS A 83 -20.33 4.34 7.16
C HIS A 83 -20.34 4.74 5.69
N LEU A 84 -19.41 5.59 5.30
CA LEU A 84 -19.21 5.98 3.90
C LEU A 84 -18.43 4.88 3.14
N VAL A 85 -18.89 4.54 1.95
CA VAL A 85 -18.28 3.58 1.05
C VAL A 85 -18.22 4.14 -0.37
N TYR A 86 -17.12 3.88 -1.08
CA TYR A 86 -17.00 4.23 -2.49
C TYR A 86 -17.56 3.09 -3.33
N VAL A 87 -18.48 3.41 -4.24
CA VAL A 87 -19.16 2.45 -5.11
C VAL A 87 -18.84 2.77 -6.56
N LEU A 88 -18.41 1.77 -7.34
CA LEU A 88 -18.15 1.91 -8.77
C LEU A 88 -19.46 2.22 -9.51
N ILE A 89 -19.48 3.32 -10.27
CA ILE A 89 -20.70 3.80 -10.96
C ILE A 89 -21.14 2.82 -12.06
N ASP A 90 -20.19 2.31 -12.84
CA ASP A 90 -20.44 1.39 -13.95
C ASP A 90 -20.00 -0.05 -13.63
N PHE A 91 -20.16 -0.49 -12.38
CA PHE A 91 -19.73 -1.84 -11.97
C PHE A 91 -20.33 -2.95 -12.84
N ASP A 92 -21.61 -2.83 -13.23
CA ASP A 92 -22.31 -3.82 -14.06
C ASP A 92 -21.68 -3.97 -15.46
N LEU A 93 -21.07 -2.90 -15.99
CA LEU A 93 -20.39 -2.92 -17.28
C LEU A 93 -18.97 -3.54 -17.21
N MET A 94 -18.42 -3.69 -16.00
CA MET A 94 -17.05 -4.17 -15.76
C MET A 94 -16.97 -5.64 -15.26
N ARG A 95 -18.12 -6.31 -15.11
CA ARG A 95 -18.25 -7.68 -14.58
C ARG A 95 -18.10 -8.77 -15.64
#